data_AF-A0A383D0D9-F1
#
_entry.id   AF-A0A383D0D9-F1
#
_cell.length_a   1.000
_cell.length_b   1.000
_cell.length_c   1.000
_cell.angle_alpha   90.00
_cell.angle_beta   90.00
_cell.angle_gamma   90.00
#
_symmetry.space_group_name_H-M   'P 1'
#
loop_
_entity.id
_entity.type
_entity.pdbx_description
1 polymer ?
#
loop_
_entity_poly.entity_id
_entity_poly.type
_entity_poly.pdbx_seq_one_letter_code
_entity_poly.pdbx_strand_id
1 'polypeptide(L)'
;MSTILSLYICRNFLASFITVFAVFLGLIFLFDVIELLRRAAGQDNVGITLIFQMTLLKLPYLGQKASPFAVLFGAMIAFLRMTRNSELIVARASGVSAWQFLVPVLGVALVLG
;
A
#
# COMPACT_ATOMS: atom_id res chain seq x y z
N MET A 1 17.68 5.27 19.47
CA MET A 1 16.84 6.06 18.53
C MET A 1 15.74 6.70 19.35
N SER A 2 15.49 8.00 19.18
CA SER A 2 14.37 8.65 19.87
C SER A 2 13.05 8.08 19.33
N THR A 3 12.14 7.69 20.22
CA THR A 3 10.81 7.14 19.91
C THR A 3 10.06 8.04 18.92
N ILE A 4 10.29 9.35 18.97
CA ILE A 4 9.69 10.36 18.10
C ILE A 4 10.08 10.14 16.63
N LEU A 5 11.38 9.87 16.36
CA LEU A 5 11.86 9.63 15.00
C LEU A 5 11.28 8.34 14.42
N SER A 6 11.21 7.27 15.22
CA SER A 6 10.63 6.00 14.78
C SER A 6 9.15 6.15 14.43
N LEU A 7 8.36 6.81 15.27
CA LEU A 7 6.94 7.11 15.02
C LEU A 7 6.73 7.95 13.77
N TYR A 8 7.59 8.96 13.56
CA TYR A 8 7.53 9.80 12.37
C TYR A 8 7.76 8.99 11.08
N ILE A 9 8.76 8.11 11.07
CA ILE A 9 9.08 7.25 9.93
C ILE A 9 7.95 6.26 9.67
N CYS A 10 7.41 5.61 10.72
CA CYS A 10 6.25 4.74 10.60
C CYS A 10 5.05 5.47 10.00
N ARG A 11 4.75 6.70 10.44
CA ARG A 11 3.63 7.48 9.93
C ARG A 11 3.82 7.85 8.45
N ASN A 12 5.03 8.26 8.06
CA ASN A 12 5.34 8.57 6.67
C ASN A 12 5.26 7.33 5.76
N PHE A 13 5.75 6.19 6.25
CA PHE A 13 5.61 4.90 5.59
C PHE A 13 4.15 4.49 5.43
N LEU A 14 3.38 4.51 6.52
CA LEU A 14 1.98 4.08 6.53
C LEU A 14 1.11 4.97 5.63
N ALA A 15 1.33 6.29 5.63
CA ALA A 15 0.65 7.20 4.71
C ALA A 15 0.98 6.89 3.23
N SER A 16 2.25 6.59 2.93
CA SER A 16 2.68 6.21 1.58
C SER A 16 2.10 4.85 1.18
N PHE A 17 2.12 3.87 2.08
CA PHE A 17 1.52 2.55 1.90
C PHE A 17 0.02 2.64 1.61
N ILE A 18 -0.76 3.33 2.46
CA ILE A 18 -2.22 3.48 2.28
C ILE A 18 -2.52 4.15 0.93
N THR A 19 -1.75 5.16 0.55
CA THR A 19 -1.92 5.85 -0.74
C THR A 19 -1.71 4.89 -1.91
N VAL A 20 -0.60 4.15 -1.92
CA VAL A 20 -0.30 3.17 -2.98
C VAL A 20 -1.32 2.03 -2.98
N PHE A 21 -1.69 1.54 -1.81
CA PHE A 21 -2.63 0.44 -1.67
C PHE A 21 -4.03 0.84 -2.17
N ALA A 22 -4.48 2.06 -1.87
CA ALA A 22 -5.73 2.60 -2.39
C ALA A 22 -5.70 2.70 -3.93
N VAL A 23 -4.58 3.13 -4.52
CA VAL A 23 -4.41 3.15 -5.98
C VAL A 23 -4.50 1.74 -6.56
N PHE A 24 -3.80 0.76 -5.97
CA PHE A 24 -3.87 -0.63 -6.42
C PHE A 24 -5.27 -1.23 -6.28
N LEU A 25 -5.95 -1.03 -5.15
CA LEU A 25 -7.33 -1.47 -4.98
C LEU A 25 -8.27 -0.84 -5.99
N GLY A 26 -8.12 0.47 -6.27
CA GLY A 26 -8.92 1.16 -7.28
C GLY A 26 -8.71 0.59 -8.69
N LEU A 27 -7.46 0.32 -9.07
CA LEU A 27 -7.14 -0.32 -10.35
C LEU A 27 -7.70 -1.74 -10.44
N ILE A 28 -7.50 -2.56 -9.40
CA ILE A 28 -8.02 -3.93 -9.33
C ILE A 28 -9.55 -3.92 -9.44
N PHE A 29 -10.22 -3.04 -8.70
CA PHE A 29 -11.67 -2.89 -8.73
C PHE A 29 -12.14 -2.55 -10.15
N LEU A 30 -11.52 -1.57 -10.80
CA LEU A 30 -11.89 -1.17 -12.16
C LEU A 30 -11.74 -2.33 -13.15
N PHE A 31 -10.60 -3.04 -13.10
CA PHE A 31 -10.36 -4.18 -13.97
C PHE A 31 -11.35 -5.33 -13.73
N ASP A 32 -11.65 -5.68 -12.48
CA ASP A 32 -12.57 -6.78 -12.17
C ASP A 32 -14.03 -6.43 -12.51
N VAL A 33 -14.46 -5.17 -12.33
CA VAL A 33 -15.77 -4.71 -12.81
C VAL A 33 -15.87 -4.83 -14.34
N ILE A 34 -14.88 -4.34 -15.08
CA ILE A 34 -14.86 -4.41 -16.55
C ILE A 34 -14.87 -5.87 -17.01
N GLU A 35 -14.09 -6.73 -16.36
CA GLU A 35 -14.04 -8.15 -16.69
C GLU A 35 -15.38 -8.86 -16.40
N LEU A 36 -16.01 -8.59 -15.26
CA LEU A 36 -17.32 -9.14 -14.93
C LEU A 36 -18.43 -8.62 -15.85
N LEU A 37 -18.41 -7.35 -16.24
CA LEU A 37 -19.32 -6.80 -17.24
C LEU A 37 -19.17 -7.50 -18.59
N ARG A 38 -17.92 -7.71 -19.05
CA ARG A 38 -17.64 -8.43 -20.29
C ARG A 38 -18.14 -9.87 -20.23
N ARG A 39 -17.99 -10.55 -19.09
CA ARG A 39 -18.49 -11.92 -18.87
C ARG A 39 -20.03 -11.98 -18.79
N ALA A 40 -20.65 -10.95 -18.22
CA ALA A 40 -22.10 -10.83 -18.06
C ALA A 40 -22.83 -10.47 -19.37
N ALA A 41 -22.14 -9.85 -20.34
CA ALA A 41 -22.74 -9.44 -21.62
C ALA A 41 -23.35 -10.59 -22.44
N GLY A 42 -23.05 -11.85 -22.12
CA GLY A 42 -23.67 -13.04 -22.73
C GLY A 42 -24.71 -13.75 -21.86
N GLN A 43 -25.13 -13.15 -20.74
CA GLN A 43 -26.02 -13.75 -19.74
C GLN A 43 -27.14 -12.75 -19.39
N ASP A 44 -28.38 -13.02 -19.84
CA ASP A 44 -29.51 -12.08 -19.72
C ASP A 44 -29.95 -11.78 -18.26
N ASN A 45 -29.43 -12.51 -17.27
CA ASN A 45 -29.90 -12.47 -15.89
C ASN A 45 -28.90 -11.85 -14.88
N VAL A 46 -27.86 -11.15 -15.34
CA VAL A 46 -26.84 -10.56 -14.45
C VAL A 46 -27.02 -9.04 -14.36
N GLY A 47 -27.61 -8.57 -13.27
CA GLY A 47 -27.74 -7.14 -12.98
C GLY A 47 -26.41 -6.49 -12.57
N ILE A 48 -26.24 -5.20 -12.91
CA ILE A 48 -25.06 -4.39 -12.54
C ILE A 48 -24.81 -4.42 -11.01
N THR A 49 -25.86 -4.39 -10.20
CA THR A 49 -25.76 -4.48 -8.73
C THR A 49 -25.05 -5.75 -8.26
N LEU A 50 -25.32 -6.90 -8.90
CA LEU A 50 -24.69 -8.17 -8.57
C LEU A 50 -23.18 -8.13 -8.90
N ILE A 51 -22.80 -7.51 -10.02
CA ILE A 51 -21.40 -7.34 -10.43
C ILE A 51 -20.63 -6.52 -9.40
N PHE A 52 -21.19 -5.40 -8.94
CA PHE A 52 -20.58 -4.57 -7.90
C PHE A 52 -20.42 -5.34 -6.58
N GLN A 53 -21.44 -6.08 -6.15
CA GLN A 53 -21.37 -6.90 -4.94
C GLN A 53 -20.29 -7.99 -5.04
N MET A 54 -20.23 -8.71 -6.17
CA MET A 54 -19.22 -9.72 -6.42
C MET A 54 -17.80 -9.14 -6.41
N THR A 55 -17.62 -7.97 -7.05
CA THR A 55 -16.32 -7.30 -7.08
C THR A 55 -15.89 -6.87 -5.68
N LEU A 56 -16.80 -6.27 -4.91
CA LEU A 56 -16.53 -5.84 -3.52
C LEU A 56 -16.17 -7.01 -2.62
N LEU A 57 -16.83 -8.17 -2.77
CA LEU A 57 -16.52 -9.38 -1.99
C LEU A 57 -15.16 -9.99 -2.36
N LYS A 58 -14.74 -9.87 -3.63
CA LYS A 58 -13.42 -10.32 -4.10
C LYS A 58 -12.29 -9.36 -3.72
N LEU A 59 -12.60 -8.08 -3.53
CA LEU A 59 -11.62 -7.02 -3.32
C LEU A 59 -10.64 -7.30 -2.16
N PRO A 60 -11.06 -7.80 -0.97
CA PRO A 60 -10.14 -8.09 0.12
C PRO A 60 -9.12 -9.17 -0.22
N TYR A 61 -9.55 -10.22 -0.94
CA TYR A 61 -8.68 -11.32 -1.36
C TYR A 61 -7.64 -10.86 -2.38
N LEU A 62 -8.06 -10.04 -3.36
CA LEU A 62 -7.12 -9.45 -4.33
C LEU A 62 -6.20 -8.41 -3.66
N GLY A 63 -6.73 -7.68 -2.69
CA GLY A 63 -5.98 -6.76 -1.85
C GLY A 63 -4.86 -7.46 -1.08
N GLN A 64 -5.11 -8.62 -0.48
CA GLN A 64 -4.06 -9.41 0.18
C GLN A 64 -2.93 -9.80 -0.78
N LYS A 65 -3.26 -10.22 -2.01
CA LYS A 65 -2.24 -10.52 -3.04
C LYS A 65 -1.45 -9.28 -3.48
N ALA A 66 -2.09 -8.11 -3.46
CA ALA A 66 -1.47 -6.84 -3.83
C ALA A 66 -0.68 -6.18 -2.67
N SER A 67 -0.96 -6.56 -1.43
CA SER A 67 -0.32 -6.03 -0.21
C SER A 67 1.22 -6.02 -0.27
N PRO A 68 1.93 -7.11 -0.62
CA PRO A 68 3.40 -7.10 -0.64
C PRO A 68 3.97 -6.08 -1.65
N PHE A 69 3.27 -5.85 -2.77
CA PHE A 69 3.66 -4.83 -3.74
C PHE A 69 3.41 -3.42 -3.18
N ALA A 70 2.27 -3.20 -2.52
CA ALA A 70 1.98 -1.91 -1.89
C ALA A 70 2.97 -1.59 -0.77
N VAL A 71 3.43 -2.57 0.01
CA VAL A 71 4.50 -2.42 0.99
C VAL A 71 5.80 -1.99 0.31
N LEU A 72 6.20 -2.66 -0.78
CA LEU A 72 7.43 -2.34 -1.52
C LEU A 72 7.41 -0.91 -2.09
N PHE A 73 6.36 -0.56 -2.82
CA PHE A 73 6.23 0.77 -3.41
C PHE A 73 6.01 1.85 -2.35
N GLY A 74 5.25 1.57 -1.29
CA GLY A 74 5.04 2.48 -0.17
C GLY A 74 6.34 2.80 0.57
N ALA A 75 7.18 1.79 0.84
CA ALA A 75 8.49 1.97 1.45
C ALA A 75 9.42 2.78 0.56
N MET A 76 9.44 2.47 -0.74
CA MET A 76 10.26 3.19 -1.72
C MET A 76 9.88 4.67 -1.77
N ILE A 77 8.59 4.99 -1.88
CA ILE A 77 8.10 6.38 -1.89
C ILE A 77 8.42 7.10 -0.58
N ALA A 78 8.19 6.44 0.56
CA ALA A 78 8.46 7.02 1.88
C ALA A 78 9.94 7.39 2.04
N PHE A 79 10.86 6.47 1.72
CA PHE A 79 12.30 6.72 1.81
C PHE A 79 12.80 7.69 0.75
N LEU A 80 12.25 7.68 -0.46
CA LEU A 80 12.57 8.68 -1.49
C LEU A 80 12.18 10.09 -1.03
N ARG A 81 10.99 10.26 -0.44
CA ARG A 81 10.55 11.55 0.12
C ARG A 81 11.48 12.05 1.22
N MET A 82 11.81 11.19 2.17
CA MET A 82 12.73 11.54 3.27
C MET A 82 14.15 11.85 2.75
N THR A 83 14.60 11.17 1.69
CA THR A 83 15.89 11.46 1.05
C THR A 83 15.87 12.82 0.36
N ARG A 84 14.78 13.14 -0.36
CA ARG A 84 14.60 14.44 -1.03
C ARG A 84 14.56 15.61 -0.04
N ASN A 85 13.99 15.40 1.14
CA ASN A 85 13.96 16.42 2.20
C ASN A 85 15.23 16.46 3.04
N SER A 86 16.27 15.70 2.67
CA SER A 86 17.52 15.53 3.44
C SER A 86 17.35 14.96 4.85
N GLU A 87 16.16 14.46 5.22
CA GLU A 87 15.86 13.92 6.55
C GLU A 87 16.69 12.66 6.84
N LEU A 88 16.80 11.75 5.85
CA LEU A 88 17.64 10.55 5.99
C LEU A 88 19.13 10.89 6.02
N ILE A 89 19.55 11.90 5.26
CA ILE A 89 20.95 12.34 5.19
C ILE A 89 21.38 12.94 6.54
N VAL A 90 20.54 13.81 7.12
CA VAL A 90 20.76 14.42 8.44
C VAL A 90 20.71 13.38 9.56
N ALA A 91 19.78 12.42 9.49
CA ALA A 91 19.74 11.32 10.45
C ALA A 91 21.05 10.50 10.41
N ARG A 92 21.55 10.16 9.22
CA ARG A 92 22.83 9.45 9.07
C ARG A 92 24.02 10.28 9.57
N ALA A 93 24.04 11.59 9.30
CA ALA A 93 25.10 12.49 9.75
C ALA A 93 25.16 12.65 11.28
N SER A 94 24.03 12.50 11.97
CA SER A 94 23.95 12.50 13.44
C SER A 94 24.28 11.13 14.07
N GLY A 95 24.80 10.18 13.29
CA GLY A 95 25.23 8.87 13.77
C GLY A 95 24.12 7.83 13.82
N VAL A 96 22.93 8.10 13.26
CA VAL A 96 21.86 7.09 13.17
C VAL A 96 22.27 6.02 12.15
N SER A 97 22.24 4.75 12.57
CA SER A 97 22.55 3.63 11.69
C SER A 97 21.40 3.36 10.72
N ALA A 98 21.69 2.76 9.56
CA ALA A 98 20.66 2.42 8.58
C ALA A 98 19.58 1.48 9.16
N TRP A 99 20.02 0.54 9.99
CA TRP A 99 19.15 -0.40 10.69
C TRP A 99 18.14 0.29 11.60
N GLN A 100 18.52 1.40 12.25
CA GLN A 100 17.64 2.09 13.19
C GLN A 100 16.36 2.62 12.50
N PHE A 101 16.45 3.16 11.29
CA PHE A 101 15.25 3.60 10.57
C PHE A 101 14.57 2.50 9.72
N LEU A 102 15.28 1.41 9.41
CA LEU A 102 14.70 0.26 8.70
C LEU A 102 13.81 -0.60 9.59
N VAL A 103 14.25 -0.90 10.82
CA VAL A 103 13.52 -1.74 11.79
C VAL A 103 12.07 -1.31 12.02
N PRO A 104 11.74 -0.02 12.28
CA PRO A 104 10.35 0.38 12.48
C PRO A 104 9.47 0.12 11.25
N VAL A 105 10.01 0.34 10.04
CA VAL A 105 9.29 0.08 8.79
C VAL A 105 9.07 -1.42 8.58
N LEU A 106 10.09 -2.24 8.85
CA LEU A 106 9.97 -3.70 8.82
C LEU A 106 8.92 -4.21 9.81
N GLY A 107 8.87 -3.64 11.02
CA GLY A 107 7.85 -3.98 12.02
C GLY A 107 6.43 -3.68 11.53
N VAL A 108 6.20 -2.52 10.91
CA VAL A 108 4.89 -2.20 10.33
C VAL A 108 4.58 -3.10 9.14
N ALA A 109 5.56 -3.37 8.27
CA ALA A 109 5.39 -4.26 7.12
C ALA A 109 5.01 -5.69 7.54
N LEU A 110 5.59 -6.22 8.63
CA LEU A 110 5.22 -7.51 9.20
C LEU A 110 3.80 -7.55 9.78
N VAL A 111 3.28 -6.41 10.26
CA VAL A 111 1.89 -6.32 10.75
C VAL A 111 0.89 -6.21 9.59
N LEU A 112 1.30 -5.63 8.46
CA LEU A 112 0.48 -5.48 7.25
C LEU A 112 0.47 -6.74 6.36
N GLY A 113 1.41 -7.66 6.58
CA GLY A 113 1.63 -8.88 5.80
C GLY A 113 1.00 -10.11 6.44
#